data_AF-T1EHE4-F1
#
_entry.id   AF-T1EHE4-F1
#
_cell.length_a   1.000
_cell.length_b   1.000
_cell.length_c   1.000
_cell.angle_alpha   90.00
_cell.angle_beta   90.00
_cell.angle_gamma   90.00
#
_symmetry.space_group_name_H-M   'P 1'
#
loop_
_entity.id
_entity.type
_entity.pdbx_description
1 polymer ?
#
loop_
_entity_poly.entity_id
_entity_poly.type
_entity_poly.pdbx_seq_one_letter_code
_entity_poly.pdbx_strand_id
1 'polypeptide(L)' 'PCKICGERSSGFHYGVNTCEACKGFFRPQATSLASYRCINGGKCQMTAEKRGLCGACRYKKCLAVGM' A
#
# COMPACT_ATOMS: atom_id res chain seq x y z
N PRO A 1 8.61 10.41 -5.60
CA PRO A 1 7.27 10.32 -4.95
C PRO A 1 6.95 8.84 -4.65
N CYS A 2 6.10 8.55 -3.68
CA CYS A 2 5.73 7.20 -3.27
C CYS A 2 5.04 6.46 -4.43
N LYS A 3 5.59 5.31 -4.87
CA LYS A 3 5.03 4.53 -5.99
C LYS A 3 3.66 3.93 -5.70
N ILE A 4 3.26 3.85 -4.42
CA ILE A 4 1.96 3.31 -4.00
C ILE A 4 0.88 4.39 -4.00
N CYS A 5 1.06 5.47 -3.24
CA CYS A 5 0.01 6.46 -2.98
C CYS A 5 0.30 7.86 -3.55
N GLY A 6 1.44 8.07 -4.20
CA GLY A 6 1.84 9.37 -4.77
C GLY A 6 2.38 10.40 -3.76
N GLU A 7 2.22 10.16 -2.46
CA GLU A 7 2.68 11.06 -1.39
C GLU A 7 4.21 11.29 -1.40
N ARG A 8 4.67 12.32 -0.68
CA ARG A 8 6.10 12.55 -0.43
C ARG A 8 6.74 11.28 0.13
N SER A 9 7.77 10.82 -0.57
CA SER A 9 8.51 9.61 -0.18
C SER A 9 9.57 9.94 0.88
N SER A 10 9.85 8.98 1.75
CA SER A 10 10.96 9.04 2.71
C SER A 10 12.20 8.28 2.24
N GLY A 11 12.11 7.53 1.14
CA GLY A 11 13.23 6.79 0.57
C GLY A 11 12.80 5.46 -0.06
N PHE A 12 13.77 4.57 -0.25
CA PHE A 12 13.52 3.22 -0.72
C PHE A 12 13.27 2.28 0.47
N HIS A 13 12.14 1.58 0.44
CA HIS A 13 11.78 0.56 1.42
C HIS A 13 11.36 -0.69 0.67
N TYR A 14 11.89 -1.85 1.06
CA TYR A 14 11.64 -3.11 0.35
C TYR A 14 11.90 -3.00 -1.17
N GLY A 15 12.98 -2.31 -1.57
CA GLY A 15 13.35 -2.15 -2.98
C GLY A 15 12.56 -1.08 -3.76
N VAL A 16 11.52 -0.48 -3.18
CA VAL A 16 10.64 0.49 -3.86
C VAL A 16 10.64 1.85 -3.17
N ASN A 17 10.62 2.93 -3.96
CA ASN A 17 10.53 4.29 -3.43
C ASN A 17 9.13 4.57 -2.84
N THR A 18 9.01 4.62 -1.50
CA THR A 18 7.72 4.74 -0.79
C THR A 18 7.77 5.65 0.44
N CYS A 19 6.60 6.15 0.86
CA CYS A 19 6.46 6.89 2.11
C CYS A 19 6.41 5.97 3.34
N GLU A 20 6.68 6.51 4.53
CA GLU A 20 6.71 5.76 5.80
C GLU A 20 5.41 4.99 6.09
N ALA A 21 4.26 5.56 5.76
CA ALA A 21 3.00 4.86 6.00
C ALA A 21 2.78 3.67 5.04
N CYS A 22 3.31 3.68 3.80
CA CYS A 22 3.25 2.51 2.91
C CYS A 22 4.29 1.45 3.28
N LYS A 23 5.47 1.87 3.73
CA LYS A 23 6.46 1.00 4.37
C LYS A 23 5.87 0.28 5.59
N GLY A 24 5.28 1.02 6.53
CA GLY A 24 4.67 0.47 7.75
C GLY A 24 3.48 -0.44 7.46
N PHE A 25 2.70 -0.14 6.42
CA PHE A 25 1.61 -0.99 5.95
C PHE A 25 2.10 -2.34 5.40
N PHE A 26 3.22 -2.33 4.66
CA PHE A 26 3.77 -3.53 4.04
C PHE A 26 4.60 -4.41 4.98
N ARG A 27 5.08 -3.85 6.11
CA ARG A 27 5.74 -4.61 7.17
C ARG A 27 4.89 -5.85 7.51
N PRO A 28 5.49 -7.05 7.68
CA PRO A 28 4.74 -8.26 8.00
C PRO A 28 3.85 -8.02 9.22
N GLN A 29 2.55 -7.86 8.99
CA GLN A 29 1.60 -7.89 10.10
C GLN A 29 1.39 -9.36 10.41
N ALA A 30 1.77 -9.77 11.62
CA ALA A 30 1.42 -11.08 12.19
C ALA A 30 -0.11 -11.32 12.16
N THR A 31 -0.90 -10.29 11.88
CA THR A 31 -2.35 -10.31 11.81
C THR A 31 -2.83 -10.31 10.35
N SER A 32 -3.05 -11.51 9.83
CA SER A 32 -4.13 -11.82 8.87
C SER A 32 -4.26 -10.91 7.63
N LEU A 33 -3.49 -11.24 6.59
CA LEU A 33 -3.80 -10.91 5.20
C LEU A 33 -5.23 -11.34 4.78
N ALA A 34 -5.83 -12.29 5.51
CA ALA A 34 -7.18 -12.79 5.28
C ALA A 34 -8.30 -11.74 5.47
N SER A 35 -8.00 -10.61 6.11
CA SER A 35 -9.00 -9.55 6.36
C SER A 35 -9.10 -8.51 5.25
N TYR A 36 -8.19 -8.50 4.28
CA TYR A 36 -8.18 -7.52 3.21
C TYR A 36 -9.09 -7.92 2.05
N ARG A 37 -10.41 -7.78 2.24
CA ARG A 37 -11.40 -7.86 1.16
C ARG A 37 -11.70 -6.46 0.62
N CYS A 38 -11.62 -6.26 -0.69
CA CYS A 38 -12.04 -5.01 -1.31
C CYS A 38 -13.57 -4.98 -1.46
N ILE A 39 -14.20 -3.87 -1.08
CA ILE A 39 -15.64 -3.62 -1.28
C ILE A 39 -15.97 -3.02 -2.65
N ASN A 40 -15.01 -2.36 -3.31
CA ASN A 40 -15.21 -1.59 -4.56
C ASN A 40 -14.63 -2.32 -5.79
N GLY A 41 -14.70 -3.65 -5.84
CA GLY A 41 -14.31 -4.42 -7.04
C GLY A 41 -12.81 -4.45 -7.35
N GLY A 42 -11.94 -4.17 -6.37
CA GLY A 42 -10.48 -4.37 -6.52
C GLY A 42 -9.75 -3.33 -7.36
N LYS A 43 -10.40 -2.20 -7.68
CA LYS A 43 -9.85 -1.11 -8.52
C LYS A 43 -9.74 0.24 -7.79
N CYS A 44 -9.62 0.22 -6.45
CA CYS A 44 -9.51 1.46 -5.68
C CYS A 44 -8.25 2.26 -6.05
N GLN A 45 -8.42 3.56 -6.30
CA GLN A 45 -7.28 4.47 -6.46
C GLN A 45 -6.55 4.68 -5.14
N MET A 46 -5.25 4.41 -5.13
CA MET A 46 -4.37 4.65 -3.99
C MET A 46 -3.80 6.06 -4.08
N THR A 47 -4.42 7.00 -3.37
CA THR A 47 -3.91 8.36 -3.10
C THR A 47 -3.52 8.50 -1.63
N ALA A 48 -2.87 9.60 -1.23
CA ALA A 48 -2.48 9.80 0.15
C ALA A 48 -3.68 9.82 1.12
N GLU A 49 -4.82 10.32 0.64
CA GLU A 49 -6.08 10.44 1.40
C GLU A 49 -6.86 9.12 1.41
N LYS A 50 -6.89 8.39 0.29
CA LYS A 50 -7.76 7.22 0.09
C LYS A 50 -7.10 5.87 0.42
N ARG A 51 -5.77 5.83 0.61
CA ARG A 51 -5.02 4.58 0.90
C ARG A 51 -5.45 3.86 2.19
N GLY A 52 -6.14 4.53 3.11
CA GLY A 52 -6.69 3.90 4.33
C GLY A 52 -8.00 3.15 4.09
N LEU A 53 -8.74 3.47 3.02
CA LEU A 53 -10.07 2.93 2.77
C LEU A 53 -10.05 1.47 2.28
N CYS A 54 -8.94 1.01 1.70
CA CYS A 54 -8.86 -0.34 1.16
C CYS A 54 -7.45 -0.92 1.27
N GLY A 55 -7.19 -1.69 2.33
CA GLY A 55 -5.95 -2.44 2.49
C GLY A 55 -5.70 -3.46 1.38
N ALA A 56 -6.77 -4.06 0.83
CA ALA A 56 -6.66 -5.05 -0.25
C ALA A 56 -6.01 -4.48 -1.53
N CYS A 57 -6.54 -3.35 -2.02
CA CYS A 57 -5.99 -2.70 -3.21
C CYS A 57 -4.62 -2.09 -2.93
N ARG A 58 -4.40 -1.60 -1.71
CA ARG A 58 -3.10 -1.07 -1.28
C ARG A 58 -2.03 -2.16 -1.30
N TYR A 59 -2.31 -3.32 -0.71
CA TYR A 59 -1.40 -4.46 -0.68
C TYR A 59 -1.15 -5.02 -2.08
N LYS A 60 -2.21 -5.19 -2.88
CA LYS A 60 -2.07 -5.58 -4.30
C LYS A 60 -1.17 -4.63 -5.06
N LYS A 61 -1.27 -3.32 -4.81
CA LYS A 61 -0.41 -2.32 -5.44
C LYS A 61 1.04 -2.40 -4.95
N CYS A 62 1.27 -2.70 -3.66
CA CYS A 62 2.61 -2.97 -3.13
C CYS A 62 3.28 -4.12 -3.88
N LEU A 63 2.61 -5.27 -3.99
CA LEU A 63 3.13 -6.42 -4.74
C LEU A 63 3.37 -6.08 -6.22
N ALA A 64 2.45 -5.34 -6.85
CA ALA A 64 2.56 -4.98 -8.26
C ALA A 64 3.76 -4.08 -8.59
N VAL A 65 4.29 -3.33 -7.63
CA VAL A 65 5.48 -2.50 -7.82
C VAL A 65 6.78 -3.17 -7.37
N GLY A 66 6.72 -4.44 -6.94
CA GLY A 66 7.88 -5.22 -6.51
C GLY A 66 8.32 -4.92 -5.08
N MET A 67 7.38 -4.52 -4.23
CA MET A 67 7.59 -4.28 -2.80
C MET A 67 7.47 -5.58 -2.01
#